data_AF-A0A959BVR8-F1
#
_entry.id   AF-A0A959BVR8-F1
#
_cell.length_a   1.000
_cell.length_b   1.000
_cell.length_c   1.000
_cell.angle_alpha   90.00
_cell.angle_beta   90.00
_cell.angle_gamma   90.00
#
_symmetry.space_group_name_H-M   'P 1'
#
loop_
_entity.id
_entity.type
_entity.pdbx_description
1 polymer ?
#
loop_
_entity_poly.entity_id
_entity_poly.type
_entity_poly.pdbx_seq_one_letter_code
_entity_poly.pdbx_strand_id
1 'polypeptide(L)'
;MKAPTPESIQISLSALKKGAPLVQTDFAHICWEFASQPGADDFLKLARAHNPKLADTLIIFRHKLAEAITAGASPEPVAQQAFLHYVINTDGLIPEPEDAGPFNVFDAVRSYAESLSVGVSELPDGASLLDVDDKKEPFPEWAPIPGWSAARMLRKLGPVINRVRYGRDAVIPSSPFGFDENATGHSLQNAIALADCSHLAYFGAPYVEKQLQDWGYGPFRWVEDKKTDTQAFVAGRGEHLVVCFRGTSSGKDALVDTSFLKTAAFGGRGKVHRGFNKALDRTWGQLQEAVEALGPDRKLFICGHSLGAALAQLAAHRFALGGYKVAAIYVFGSPRVGNREFMDAYNELLEEKTFLHINNKDIVARIPPRILGFNHLGGSPRLFDEEHGITLIPKSRSFFDEEEQEMEFEELDEAAQKAILQEMEEARQCVEASTQFMEAPPTLTDDAKSRGFFDNIRPVDDHSMDEYLYKFGGAIVDEEWGRIEEA
;
A
#
# COMPACT_ATOMS: atom_id res chain seq x y z
N MET A 1 14.07 4.97 28.44
CA MET A 1 14.50 4.11 29.57
C MET A 1 15.99 3.75 29.45
N LYS A 2 16.63 3.28 30.54
CA LYS A 2 17.97 2.67 30.47
C LYS A 2 17.86 1.26 29.85
N ALA A 3 18.94 0.75 29.26
CA ALA A 3 19.00 -0.63 28.79
C ALA A 3 18.51 -1.61 29.88
N PRO A 4 17.67 -2.61 29.55
CA PRO A 4 17.19 -3.59 30.52
C PRO A 4 18.34 -4.35 31.16
N THR A 5 18.18 -4.79 32.42
CA THR A 5 19.20 -5.67 33.02
C THR A 5 19.05 -7.10 32.46
N PRO A 6 20.13 -7.89 32.45
CA PRO A 6 20.07 -9.29 32.04
C PRO A 6 18.99 -10.09 32.79
N GLU A 7 18.81 -9.83 34.09
CA GLU A 7 17.78 -10.50 34.90
C GLU A 7 16.37 -10.16 34.42
N SER A 8 16.09 -8.89 34.10
CA SER A 8 14.80 -8.46 33.56
C SER A 8 14.49 -9.11 32.21
N ILE A 9 15.49 -9.22 31.33
CA ILE A 9 15.34 -9.91 30.04
C ILE A 9 15.01 -11.39 30.27
N GLN A 10 15.71 -12.07 31.18
CA GLN A 10 15.45 -13.49 31.46
C GLN A 10 14.05 -13.74 32.02
N ILE A 11 13.51 -12.82 32.83
CA ILE A 11 12.12 -12.90 33.31
C ILE A 11 11.15 -12.85 32.13
N SER A 12 11.30 -11.86 31.24
CA SER A 12 10.42 -11.67 30.09
C SER A 12 10.53 -12.83 29.07
N LEU A 13 11.73 -13.37 28.85
CA LEU A 13 11.93 -14.57 28.03
C LEU A 13 11.32 -15.83 28.67
N SER A 14 11.30 -15.92 30.00
CA SER A 14 10.62 -17.01 30.71
C SER A 14 9.11 -16.91 30.54
N ALA A 15 8.53 -15.70 30.57
CA ALA A 15 7.11 -15.48 30.28
C ALA A 15 6.76 -15.90 28.85
N LEU A 16 7.56 -15.50 27.86
CA LEU A 16 7.42 -15.93 26.47
C LEU A 16 7.43 -17.46 26.35
N LYS A 17 8.43 -18.15 26.91
CA LYS A 17 8.55 -19.62 26.85
C LYS A 17 7.40 -20.37 27.52
N LYS A 18 6.72 -19.74 28.48
CA LYS A 18 5.52 -20.30 29.13
C LYS A 18 4.25 -20.06 28.32
N GLY A 19 4.30 -19.31 27.21
CA GLY A 19 3.12 -18.86 26.48
C GLY A 19 2.25 -17.90 27.29
N ALA A 20 2.84 -17.18 28.24
CA ALA A 20 2.11 -16.25 29.07
C ALA A 20 1.74 -14.97 28.28
N PRO A 21 0.63 -14.30 28.61
CA PRO A 21 0.37 -12.97 28.09
C PRO A 21 1.51 -12.01 28.41
N LEU A 22 1.91 -11.19 27.43
CA LEU A 22 3.04 -10.28 27.56
C LEU A 22 2.56 -8.89 27.94
N VAL A 23 3.06 -8.35 29.05
CA VAL A 23 2.88 -6.93 29.38
C VAL A 23 3.80 -6.07 28.52
N GLN A 24 3.55 -4.75 28.46
CA GLN A 24 4.34 -3.82 27.66
C GLN A 24 5.85 -3.87 27.99
N THR A 25 6.20 -4.03 29.27
CA THR A 25 7.59 -4.17 29.72
C THR A 25 8.24 -5.45 29.20
N ASP A 26 7.52 -6.58 29.23
CA ASP A 26 8.04 -7.84 28.68
C ASP A 26 8.29 -7.72 27.19
N PHE A 27 7.34 -7.13 26.47
CA PHE A 27 7.45 -6.89 25.03
C PHE A 27 8.67 -6.03 24.69
N ALA A 28 8.88 -4.94 25.43
CA ALA A 28 10.02 -4.05 25.23
C ALA A 28 11.37 -4.77 25.49
N HIS A 29 11.46 -5.59 26.54
CA HIS A 29 12.67 -6.39 26.81
C HIS A 29 12.93 -7.42 25.70
N ILE A 30 11.89 -8.07 25.19
CA ILE A 30 11.97 -9.03 24.08
C ILE A 30 12.46 -8.33 22.80
N CYS A 31 11.90 -7.17 22.46
CA CYS A 31 12.37 -6.40 21.30
C CYS A 31 13.83 -5.96 21.45
N TRP A 32 14.24 -5.56 22.65
CA TRP A 32 15.63 -5.22 22.94
C TRP A 32 16.55 -6.41 22.71
N GLU A 33 16.20 -7.57 23.26
CA GLU A 33 16.99 -8.80 23.11
C GLU A 33 17.08 -9.25 21.65
N PHE A 34 15.95 -9.28 20.95
CA PHE A 34 15.87 -9.63 19.54
C PHE A 34 16.78 -8.75 18.68
N ALA A 35 16.75 -7.44 18.91
CA ALA A 35 17.50 -6.49 18.10
C ALA A 35 18.99 -6.42 18.46
N SER A 36 19.37 -6.83 19.67
CA SER A 36 20.75 -6.75 20.17
C SER A 36 21.61 -7.98 19.86
N GLN A 37 21.00 -9.13 19.53
CA GLN A 37 21.72 -10.40 19.38
C GLN A 37 22.21 -10.66 17.94
N PRO A 38 23.45 -11.16 17.77
CA PRO A 38 23.85 -11.86 16.55
C PRO A 38 23.16 -13.22 16.50
N GLY A 39 22.08 -13.35 15.72
CA GLY A 39 21.27 -14.58 15.63
C GLY A 39 19.76 -14.35 15.63
N ALA A 40 19.30 -13.24 15.04
CA ALA A 40 17.89 -12.85 15.01
C ALA A 40 16.94 -13.95 14.49
N ASP A 41 17.39 -14.78 13.53
CA ASP A 41 16.56 -15.85 12.95
C ASP A 41 16.28 -16.99 13.96
N ASP A 42 17.28 -17.40 14.77
CA ASP A 42 17.07 -18.41 15.82
C ASP A 42 16.14 -17.89 16.92
N PHE A 43 16.25 -16.60 17.25
CA PHE A 43 15.32 -15.96 18.18
C PHE A 43 13.89 -15.95 17.64
N LEU A 44 13.70 -15.67 16.35
CA LEU A 44 12.39 -15.71 15.70
C LEU A 44 11.80 -17.12 15.71
N LYS A 45 12.60 -18.17 15.45
CA LYS A 45 12.17 -19.57 15.57
C LYS A 45 11.69 -19.89 17.00
N LEU A 46 12.45 -19.46 18.02
CA LEU A 46 12.05 -19.61 19.42
C LEU A 46 10.74 -18.86 19.73
N ALA A 47 10.64 -17.61 19.31
CA ALA A 47 9.45 -16.79 19.53
C ALA A 47 8.22 -17.44 18.86
N ARG A 48 8.35 -17.90 17.61
CA ARG A 48 7.25 -18.52 16.85
C ARG A 48 6.72 -19.78 17.52
N ALA A 49 7.60 -20.60 18.10
CA ALA A 49 7.22 -21.83 18.80
C ALA A 49 6.31 -21.58 20.04
N HIS A 50 6.37 -20.40 20.64
CA HIS A 50 5.63 -20.07 21.85
C HIS A 50 4.56 -18.99 21.66
N ASN A 51 4.77 -18.07 20.73
CA ASN A 51 3.89 -16.97 20.40
C ASN A 51 4.09 -16.54 18.93
N PRO A 52 3.40 -17.17 17.97
CA PRO A 52 3.56 -16.87 16.54
C PRO A 52 3.19 -15.42 16.19
N LYS A 53 2.19 -14.84 16.86
CA LYS A 53 1.76 -13.45 16.62
C LYS A 53 2.81 -12.42 17.03
N LEU A 54 3.54 -12.69 18.12
CA LEU A 54 4.71 -11.90 18.49
C LEU A 54 5.80 -12.03 17.43
N ALA A 55 6.08 -13.25 16.96
CA ALA A 55 7.13 -13.50 15.99
C ALA A 55 6.86 -12.78 14.65
N ASP A 56 5.62 -12.81 14.15
CA ASP A 56 5.20 -12.04 12.97
C ASP A 56 5.41 -10.53 13.19
N THR A 57 5.04 -10.02 14.38
CA THR A 57 5.26 -8.62 14.74
C THR A 57 6.75 -8.26 14.76
N LEU A 58 7.61 -9.15 15.28
CA LEU A 58 9.05 -8.92 15.31
C LEU A 58 9.65 -8.90 13.89
N ILE A 59 9.14 -9.71 12.95
CA ILE A 59 9.53 -9.65 11.53
C ILE A 59 9.17 -8.29 10.94
N ILE A 60 7.92 -7.84 11.12
CA ILE A 60 7.44 -6.56 10.58
C ILE A 60 8.33 -5.40 11.04
N PHE A 61 8.70 -5.37 12.33
CA PHE A 61 9.50 -4.29 12.91
C PHE A 61 11.01 -4.53 12.90
N ARG A 62 11.48 -5.64 12.31
CA ARG A 62 12.90 -6.07 12.37
C ARG A 62 13.87 -5.00 11.91
N HIS A 63 13.61 -4.43 10.74
CA HIS A 63 14.51 -3.43 10.15
C HIS A 63 14.60 -2.18 11.03
N LYS A 64 13.47 -1.65 11.50
CA LYS A 64 13.45 -0.47 12.38
C LYS A 64 14.09 -0.71 13.74
N LEU A 65 13.89 -1.90 14.32
CA LEU A 65 14.53 -2.27 15.58
C LEU A 65 16.06 -2.34 15.43
N ALA A 66 16.55 -2.95 14.35
CA ALA A 66 17.98 -3.02 14.04
C ALA A 66 18.58 -1.63 13.71
N GLU A 67 17.86 -0.80 12.96
CA GLU A 67 18.24 0.58 12.61
C GLU A 67 18.41 1.42 13.89
N ALA A 68 17.46 1.33 14.83
CA ALA A 68 17.52 2.07 16.09
C ALA A 68 18.80 1.75 16.89
N ILE A 69 19.15 0.47 17.01
CA ILE A 69 20.37 0.05 17.72
C ILE A 69 21.63 0.48 16.98
N THR A 70 21.67 0.30 15.66
CA THR A 70 22.83 0.67 14.84
C THR A 70 23.10 2.18 14.88
N ALA A 71 22.03 2.99 14.94
CA ALA A 71 22.12 4.44 15.08
C ALA A 71 22.50 4.91 16.51
N GLY A 72 22.68 3.98 17.46
CA GLY A 72 22.89 4.30 18.87
C GLY A 72 21.67 4.96 19.54
N ALA A 73 20.49 4.82 18.93
CA ALA A 73 19.23 5.30 19.47
C ALA A 73 18.59 4.22 20.36
N SER A 74 17.62 4.62 21.18
CA SER A 74 16.82 3.65 21.94
C SER A 74 15.85 2.93 21.00
N PRO A 75 15.76 1.59 20.99
CA PRO A 75 14.73 0.85 20.26
C PRO A 75 13.34 0.96 20.89
N GLU A 76 13.22 1.57 22.07
CA GLU A 76 11.98 1.68 22.85
C GLU A 76 10.80 2.32 22.10
N PRO A 77 10.94 3.42 21.33
CA PRO A 77 9.83 3.97 20.55
C PRO A 77 9.33 2.97 19.49
N VAL A 78 10.25 2.24 18.85
CA VAL A 78 9.90 1.21 17.86
C VAL A 78 9.25 0.01 18.54
N ALA A 79 9.76 -0.42 19.70
CA ALA A 79 9.16 -1.49 20.50
C ALA A 79 7.75 -1.13 21.00
N GLN A 80 7.50 0.14 21.33
CA GLN A 80 6.17 0.64 21.67
C GLN A 80 5.23 0.55 20.47
N GLN A 81 5.65 0.98 19.29
CA GLN A 81 4.85 0.83 18.06
C GLN A 81 4.57 -0.64 17.74
N ALA A 82 5.57 -1.51 17.88
CA ALA A 82 5.43 -2.95 17.71
C ALA A 82 4.43 -3.56 18.71
N PHE A 83 4.47 -3.14 19.98
CA PHE A 83 3.49 -3.58 20.99
C PHE A 83 2.06 -3.14 20.62
N LEU A 84 1.87 -1.89 20.19
CA LEU A 84 0.55 -1.40 19.75
C LEU A 84 0.04 -2.21 18.56
N HIS A 85 0.90 -2.47 17.56
CA HIS A 85 0.58 -3.32 16.42
C HIS A 85 0.21 -4.75 16.86
N TYR A 86 0.99 -5.36 17.75
CA TYR A 86 0.70 -6.69 18.31
C TYR A 86 -0.66 -6.74 19.01
N VAL A 87 -1.03 -5.72 19.79
CA VAL A 87 -2.32 -5.70 20.49
C VAL A 87 -3.51 -5.51 19.53
N ILE A 88 -3.34 -4.64 18.53
CA ILE A 88 -4.41 -4.13 17.66
C ILE A 88 -4.61 -4.99 16.40
N ASN A 89 -3.53 -5.27 15.67
CA ASN A 89 -3.58 -5.94 14.37
C ASN A 89 -3.30 -7.43 14.45
N THR A 90 -2.96 -7.92 15.65
CA THR A 90 -2.80 -9.34 15.89
C THR A 90 -3.72 -9.78 17.02
N ASP A 91 -4.21 -11.02 16.94
CA ASP A 91 -4.91 -11.68 18.04
C ASP A 91 -3.94 -12.25 19.09
N GLY A 92 -2.81 -11.59 19.31
CA GLY A 92 -1.82 -11.99 20.30
C GLY A 92 -2.38 -12.07 21.73
N LEU A 93 -1.77 -12.88 22.59
CA LEU A 93 -2.15 -12.97 23.99
C LEU A 93 -1.84 -11.65 24.73
N ILE A 94 -2.86 -11.09 25.37
CA ILE A 94 -2.78 -9.84 26.15
C ILE A 94 -3.17 -10.08 27.61
N PRO A 95 -2.55 -9.37 28.56
CA PRO A 95 -2.78 -9.60 30.00
C PRO A 95 -4.20 -9.22 30.43
N GLU A 96 -4.69 -9.94 31.44
CA GLU A 96 -5.92 -9.61 32.18
C GLU A 96 -5.76 -8.29 32.96
N PRO A 97 -6.86 -7.62 33.37
CA PRO A 97 -6.80 -6.30 34.00
C PRO A 97 -5.89 -6.24 35.22
N GLU A 98 -5.90 -7.25 36.09
CA GLU A 98 -5.05 -7.32 37.28
C GLU A 98 -3.55 -7.47 36.99
N ASP A 99 -3.20 -8.04 35.84
CA ASP A 99 -1.82 -8.34 35.44
C ASP A 99 -1.28 -7.34 34.41
N ALA A 100 -2.15 -6.50 33.84
CA ALA A 100 -1.76 -5.52 32.83
C ALA A 100 -0.97 -4.37 33.46
N GLY A 101 0.25 -4.15 32.97
CA GLY A 101 0.99 -2.93 33.30
C GLY A 101 0.16 -1.68 32.97
N PRO A 102 0.14 -0.65 33.84
CA PRO A 102 -0.69 0.52 33.61
C PRO A 102 -0.12 1.34 32.43
N PHE A 103 -0.94 1.57 31.41
CA PHE A 103 -0.66 2.58 30.39
C PHE A 103 -1.90 3.41 30.09
N ASN A 104 -1.68 4.66 29.70
CA ASN A 104 -2.77 5.54 29.31
C ASN A 104 -3.29 5.11 27.93
N VAL A 105 -4.51 4.57 27.91
CA VAL A 105 -5.16 4.10 26.68
C VAL A 105 -5.30 5.22 25.65
N PHE A 106 -5.59 6.45 26.08
CA PHE A 106 -5.73 7.59 25.18
C PHE A 106 -4.39 7.95 24.52
N ASP A 107 -3.31 8.00 25.30
CA ASP A 107 -1.98 8.27 24.75
C ASP A 107 -1.51 7.15 23.81
N ALA A 108 -1.82 5.89 24.15
CA ALA A 108 -1.50 4.73 23.31
C ALA A 108 -2.27 4.74 21.99
N VAL A 109 -3.57 5.08 22.00
CA VAL A 109 -4.34 5.24 20.77
C VAL A 109 -3.82 6.43 19.97
N ARG A 110 -3.56 7.58 20.60
CA ARG A 110 -3.02 8.75 19.89
C ARG A 110 -1.71 8.37 19.18
N SER A 111 -0.80 7.72 19.91
CA SER A 111 0.48 7.25 19.36
C SER A 111 0.30 6.26 18.22
N TYR A 112 -0.65 5.33 18.31
CA TYR A 112 -0.96 4.39 17.24
C TYR A 112 -1.55 5.10 16.02
N ALA A 113 -2.53 5.97 16.22
CA ALA A 113 -3.16 6.76 15.18
C ALA A 113 -2.14 7.63 14.43
N GLU A 114 -1.27 8.32 15.15
CA GLU A 114 -0.16 9.09 14.56
C GLU A 114 0.77 8.21 13.72
N SER A 115 1.05 6.97 14.15
CA SER A 115 1.87 6.03 13.38
C SER A 115 1.24 5.60 12.04
N LEU A 116 -0.09 5.71 11.94
CA LEU A 116 -0.87 5.46 10.73
C LEU A 116 -1.32 6.76 10.05
N SER A 117 -0.73 7.90 10.39
CA SER A 117 -1.08 9.18 9.79
C SER A 117 -2.52 9.65 10.09
N VAL A 118 -3.11 9.22 11.21
CA VAL A 118 -4.44 9.62 11.68
C VAL A 118 -4.32 10.59 12.85
N GLY A 119 -4.95 11.75 12.74
CA GLY A 119 -5.03 12.71 13.85
C GLY A 119 -6.05 12.27 14.89
N VAL A 120 -5.81 12.60 16.16
CA VAL A 120 -6.77 12.39 17.25
C VAL A 120 -6.93 13.68 18.03
N SER A 121 -8.17 14.12 18.21
CA SER A 121 -8.49 15.31 19.02
C SER A 121 -9.56 15.00 20.05
N GLU A 122 -9.38 15.52 21.27
CA GLU A 122 -10.38 15.46 22.34
C GLU A 122 -11.29 16.69 22.27
N LEU A 123 -12.59 16.48 22.40
CA LEU A 123 -13.61 17.52 22.40
C LEU A 123 -13.91 18.00 23.82
N PRO A 124 -14.40 19.24 24.00
CA PRO A 124 -14.69 19.80 25.33
C PRO A 124 -15.72 19.01 26.17
N ASP A 125 -16.54 18.18 25.52
CA ASP A 125 -17.55 17.32 26.14
C ASP A 125 -17.00 15.92 26.52
N GLY A 126 -15.71 15.66 26.28
CA GLY A 126 -15.05 14.38 26.54
C GLY A 126 -15.17 13.36 25.40
N ALA A 127 -15.83 13.70 24.29
CA ALA A 127 -15.79 12.89 23.08
C ALA A 127 -14.41 13.02 22.39
N SER A 128 -14.14 12.18 21.39
CA SER A 128 -12.97 12.41 20.52
C SER A 128 -13.31 12.19 19.07
N LEU A 129 -12.44 12.77 18.24
CA LEU A 129 -12.53 12.70 16.80
C LEU A 129 -11.24 12.14 16.24
N LEU A 130 -11.37 11.28 15.23
CA LEU A 130 -10.30 10.96 14.32
C LEU A 130 -10.30 11.99 13.19
N ASP A 131 -9.12 12.39 12.75
CA ASP A 131 -8.92 13.38 11.68
C ASP A 131 -8.07 12.77 10.57
N VAL A 132 -8.65 12.65 9.38
CA VAL A 132 -7.96 12.24 8.15
C VAL A 132 -8.41 13.12 7.00
N ASP A 133 -7.46 13.83 6.39
CA ASP A 133 -7.71 14.69 5.23
C ASP A 133 -8.85 15.70 5.45
N ASP A 134 -8.78 16.42 6.57
CA ASP A 134 -9.78 17.37 7.06
C ASP A 134 -11.17 16.75 7.37
N LYS A 135 -11.33 15.42 7.21
CA LYS A 135 -12.53 14.69 7.60
C LYS A 135 -12.44 14.29 9.05
N LYS A 136 -13.50 14.58 9.80
CA LYS A 136 -13.60 14.32 11.22
C LYS A 136 -14.62 13.23 11.48
N GLU A 137 -14.15 12.14 12.05
CA GLU A 137 -15.00 11.00 12.39
C GLU A 137 -15.18 10.89 13.90
N PRO A 138 -16.43 10.74 14.38
CA PRO A 138 -16.68 10.39 15.77
C PRO A 138 -15.92 9.13 16.16
N PHE A 139 -15.12 9.23 17.21
CA PHE A 139 -14.44 8.07 17.79
C PHE A 139 -15.26 7.54 18.98
N PRO A 140 -15.35 6.21 19.18
CA PRO A 140 -16.10 5.64 20.30
C PRO A 140 -15.65 6.22 21.64
N GLU A 141 -16.58 6.30 22.61
CA GLU A 141 -16.26 6.76 23.95
C GLU A 141 -15.09 5.96 24.57
N TRP A 142 -14.10 6.69 25.08
CA TRP A 142 -12.91 6.20 25.77
C TRP A 142 -13.19 5.63 27.16
N ALA A 143 -14.46 5.61 27.56
CA ALA A 143 -14.85 5.24 28.90
C ALA A 143 -14.29 3.86 29.24
N PRO A 144 -13.51 3.73 30.33
CA PRO A 144 -13.00 2.45 30.76
C PRO A 144 -14.17 1.49 30.94
N ILE A 145 -14.16 0.38 30.20
CA ILE A 145 -15.15 -0.67 30.40
C ILE A 145 -14.74 -1.43 31.67
N PRO A 146 -15.59 -1.50 32.71
CA PRO A 146 -15.25 -2.21 33.93
C PRO A 146 -14.83 -3.65 33.63
N GLY A 147 -13.68 -4.08 34.18
CA GLY A 147 -13.12 -5.42 33.95
C GLY A 147 -12.35 -5.60 32.64
N TRP A 148 -12.06 -4.53 31.89
CA TRP A 148 -11.19 -4.58 30.72
C TRP A 148 -9.80 -4.05 31.05
N SER A 149 -8.77 -4.75 30.56
CA SER A 149 -7.39 -4.25 30.61
C SER A 149 -7.21 -3.14 29.58
N ALA A 150 -6.18 -2.30 29.77
CA ALA A 150 -5.84 -1.27 28.80
C ALA A 150 -5.59 -1.86 27.39
N ALA A 151 -4.99 -3.05 27.31
CA ALA A 151 -4.80 -3.77 26.06
C ALA A 151 -6.12 -4.24 25.42
N ARG A 152 -7.10 -4.69 26.21
CA ARG A 152 -8.44 -5.02 25.68
C ARG A 152 -9.14 -3.79 25.11
N MET A 153 -9.01 -2.64 25.77
CA MET A 153 -9.53 -1.38 25.24
C MET A 153 -8.89 -1.03 23.90
N LEU A 154 -7.57 -1.14 23.77
CA LEU A 154 -6.86 -0.92 22.50
C LEU A 154 -7.36 -1.85 21.39
N ARG A 155 -7.55 -3.14 21.68
CA ARG A 155 -8.05 -4.10 20.68
C ARG A 155 -9.43 -3.74 20.11
N LYS A 156 -10.27 -3.07 20.90
CA LYS A 156 -11.57 -2.56 20.44
C LYS A 156 -11.43 -1.27 19.62
N LEU A 157 -10.55 -0.37 20.05
CA LEU A 157 -10.41 0.99 19.51
C LEU A 157 -9.53 1.04 18.24
N GLY A 158 -8.49 0.20 18.19
CA GLY A 158 -7.51 0.15 17.11
C GLY A 158 -8.09 -0.09 15.72
N PRO A 159 -8.97 -1.09 15.51
CA PRO A 159 -9.59 -1.34 14.21
C PRO A 159 -10.37 -0.15 13.64
N VAL A 160 -10.90 0.74 14.49
CA VAL A 160 -11.57 1.97 14.03
C VAL A 160 -10.59 2.90 13.32
N ILE A 161 -9.38 3.05 13.88
CA ILE A 161 -8.30 3.87 13.32
C ILE A 161 -7.84 3.29 11.99
N ASN A 162 -7.70 1.96 11.96
CA ASN A 162 -7.32 1.23 10.75
C ASN A 162 -8.33 1.49 9.62
N ARG A 163 -9.64 1.40 9.91
CA ARG A 163 -10.70 1.66 8.92
C ARG A 163 -10.70 3.10 8.41
N VAL A 164 -10.43 4.08 9.28
CA VAL A 164 -10.40 5.48 8.85
C VAL A 164 -9.22 5.75 7.89
N ARG A 165 -8.07 5.11 8.10
CA ARG A 165 -6.89 5.30 7.23
C ARG A 165 -6.86 4.41 5.98
N TYR A 166 -7.29 3.16 6.13
CA TYR A 166 -7.10 2.09 5.16
C TYR A 166 -8.39 1.36 4.79
N GLY A 167 -9.57 1.74 5.28
CA GLY A 167 -10.83 1.06 4.94
C GLY A 167 -11.03 -0.33 5.57
N ARG A 168 -10.04 -0.88 6.29
CA ARG A 168 -10.04 -2.27 6.82
C ARG A 168 -9.71 -2.36 8.31
N ASP A 169 -10.06 -3.50 8.94
CA ASP A 169 -9.89 -3.73 10.38
C ASP A 169 -8.46 -4.07 10.80
N ALA A 170 -7.71 -4.76 9.96
CA ALA A 170 -6.36 -5.24 10.25
C ALA A 170 -5.38 -4.70 9.21
N VAL A 171 -4.25 -4.14 9.63
CA VAL A 171 -3.28 -3.51 8.74
C VAL A 171 -1.86 -3.96 9.06
N ILE A 172 -1.03 -4.03 8.03
CA ILE A 172 0.43 -4.12 8.16
C ILE A 172 0.98 -2.82 7.55
N PRO A 173 1.42 -1.84 8.36
CA PRO A 173 1.85 -0.55 7.84
C PRO A 173 3.13 -0.70 7.01
N SER A 174 3.31 0.18 6.02
CA SER A 174 4.52 0.21 5.18
C SER A 174 5.76 0.74 5.92
N SER A 175 5.54 1.63 6.90
CA SER A 175 6.58 2.39 7.60
C SER A 175 7.66 1.54 8.33
N PRO A 176 7.36 0.34 8.88
CA PRO A 176 8.37 -0.50 9.50
C PRO A 176 9.37 -1.13 8.51
N PHE A 177 8.95 -1.33 7.26
CA PHE A 177 9.80 -2.00 6.27
C PHE A 177 10.88 -1.07 5.72
N GLY A 178 10.60 0.23 5.53
CA GLY A 178 11.55 1.20 4.98
C GLY A 178 11.49 1.33 3.46
N PHE A 179 12.58 1.80 2.84
CA PHE A 179 12.68 1.97 1.39
C PHE A 179 14.13 1.79 0.92
N ASP A 180 14.35 0.96 -0.10
CA ASP A 180 15.66 0.70 -0.71
C ASP A 180 15.80 1.46 -2.03
N GLU A 181 16.45 2.62 -1.99
CA GLU A 181 16.72 3.45 -3.17
C GLU A 181 17.79 2.87 -4.13
N ASN A 182 18.44 1.77 -3.75
CA ASN A 182 19.48 1.10 -4.52
C ASN A 182 19.05 -0.26 -5.07
N ALA A 183 17.80 -0.66 -4.86
CA ALA A 183 17.24 -1.86 -5.44
C ALA A 183 17.44 -1.87 -6.97
N THR A 184 18.08 -2.94 -7.48
CA THR A 184 18.34 -3.13 -8.91
C THR A 184 17.23 -3.89 -9.63
N GLY A 185 16.21 -4.31 -8.90
CA GLY A 185 15.08 -5.10 -9.39
C GLY A 185 13.87 -4.93 -8.46
N HIS A 186 12.90 -5.83 -8.59
CA HIS A 186 11.73 -5.82 -7.74
C HIS A 186 12.10 -6.14 -6.29
N SER A 187 11.44 -5.46 -5.36
CA SER A 187 11.60 -5.61 -3.91
C SER A 187 10.22 -5.37 -3.29
N LEU A 188 9.81 -6.26 -2.38
CA LEU A 188 8.53 -6.13 -1.69
C LEU A 188 8.48 -4.92 -0.75
N GLN A 189 9.60 -4.55 -0.13
CA GLN A 189 9.72 -3.34 0.69
C GLN A 189 9.41 -2.08 -0.12
N ASN A 190 9.99 -1.96 -1.32
CA ASN A 190 9.68 -0.83 -2.21
C ASN A 190 8.26 -0.92 -2.73
N ALA A 191 7.76 -2.13 -2.99
CA ALA A 191 6.40 -2.33 -3.48
C ALA A 191 5.35 -1.85 -2.47
N ILE A 192 5.47 -2.22 -1.19
CA ILE A 192 4.52 -1.78 -0.15
C ILE A 192 4.62 -0.27 0.13
N ALA A 193 5.83 0.30 0.11
CA ALA A 193 6.01 1.74 0.30
C ALA A 193 5.36 2.56 -0.84
N LEU A 194 5.53 2.11 -2.09
CA LEU A 194 4.95 2.77 -3.27
C LEU A 194 3.45 2.45 -3.43
N ALA A 195 2.98 1.31 -2.92
CA ALA A 195 1.56 1.04 -2.75
C ALA A 195 0.95 2.05 -1.75
N ASP A 196 1.60 2.33 -0.63
CA ASP A 196 1.08 3.30 0.36
C ASP A 196 1.12 4.73 -0.19
N CYS A 197 2.12 5.08 -1.01
CA CYS A 197 2.11 6.32 -1.81
C CYS A 197 0.91 6.38 -2.78
N SER A 198 0.60 5.27 -3.44
CA SER A 198 -0.53 5.17 -4.40
C SER A 198 -1.88 5.28 -3.70
N HIS A 199 -2.00 4.73 -2.48
CA HIS A 199 -3.15 4.92 -1.61
C HIS A 199 -3.26 6.37 -1.12
N LEU A 200 -2.13 6.95 -0.69
CA LEU A 200 -2.05 8.33 -0.22
C LEU A 200 -2.47 9.34 -1.30
N ALA A 201 -2.21 9.04 -2.59
CA ALA A 201 -2.59 9.89 -3.71
C ALA A 201 -4.11 10.17 -3.82
N TYR A 202 -4.96 9.37 -3.17
CA TYR A 202 -6.40 9.59 -3.14
C TYR A 202 -6.87 10.65 -2.13
N PHE A 203 -5.99 11.09 -1.22
CA PHE A 203 -6.27 12.16 -0.25
C PHE A 203 -5.88 13.55 -0.79
N GLY A 204 -6.34 14.60 -0.12
CA GLY A 204 -6.05 15.99 -0.43
C GLY A 204 -4.58 16.39 -0.23
N ALA A 205 -4.11 17.29 -1.10
CA ALA A 205 -2.71 17.70 -1.16
C ALA A 205 -2.09 18.12 0.20
N PRO A 206 -2.76 18.90 1.08
CA PRO A 206 -2.17 19.28 2.38
C PRO A 206 -1.92 18.08 3.29
N TYR A 207 -2.83 17.10 3.28
CA TYR A 207 -2.68 15.87 4.04
C TYR A 207 -1.51 15.05 3.46
N VAL A 208 -1.52 14.82 2.15
CA VAL A 208 -0.44 14.08 1.46
C VAL A 208 0.93 14.68 1.73
N GLU A 209 1.08 16.00 1.58
CA GLU A 209 2.33 16.71 1.84
C GLU A 209 2.83 16.49 3.27
N LYS A 210 1.95 16.68 4.26
CA LYS A 210 2.30 16.49 5.66
C LYS A 210 2.77 15.05 5.94
N GLN A 211 2.05 14.05 5.44
CA GLN A 211 2.42 12.65 5.70
C GLN A 211 3.73 12.28 5.03
N LEU A 212 3.95 12.73 3.80
CA LEU A 212 5.21 12.51 3.11
C LEU A 212 6.38 13.18 3.84
N GLN A 213 6.20 14.39 4.39
CA GLN A 213 7.20 15.04 5.24
C GLN A 213 7.51 14.21 6.49
N ASP A 214 6.49 13.68 7.17
CA ASP A 214 6.66 12.80 8.34
C ASP A 214 7.40 11.50 7.96
N TRP A 215 7.28 11.03 6.71
CA TRP A 215 8.04 9.90 6.16
C TRP A 215 9.43 10.28 5.62
N GLY A 216 9.85 11.53 5.79
CA GLY A 216 11.17 12.03 5.39
C GLY A 216 11.26 12.54 3.95
N TYR A 217 10.14 12.72 3.25
CA TYR A 217 10.07 13.37 1.94
C TYR A 217 9.83 14.87 2.10
N GLY A 218 10.93 15.64 2.23
CA GLY A 218 10.86 17.09 2.50
C GLY A 218 10.36 17.92 1.31
N PRO A 219 11.02 17.85 0.12
CA PRO A 219 10.56 18.55 -1.07
C PRO A 219 9.32 17.88 -1.65
N PHE A 220 8.28 18.67 -1.92
CA PHE A 220 6.99 18.19 -2.41
C PHE A 220 6.42 19.14 -3.48
N ARG A 221 5.74 18.57 -4.48
CA ARG A 221 4.97 19.29 -5.50
C ARG A 221 3.69 18.53 -5.82
N TRP A 222 2.56 19.22 -5.72
CA TRP A 222 1.27 18.72 -6.20
C TRP A 222 1.07 19.10 -7.67
N VAL A 223 0.52 18.18 -8.44
CA VAL A 223 0.14 18.37 -9.85
C VAL A 223 -1.33 18.05 -10.02
N GLU A 224 -2.07 18.95 -10.63
CA GLU A 224 -3.51 18.76 -10.87
C GLU A 224 -3.94 19.38 -12.20
N ASP A 225 -4.81 18.67 -12.92
CA ASP A 225 -5.68 19.25 -13.93
C ASP A 225 -7.13 18.90 -13.61
N LYS A 226 -7.92 19.94 -13.26
CA LYS A 226 -9.33 19.80 -12.88
C LYS A 226 -10.25 19.39 -14.03
N LYS A 227 -9.82 19.54 -15.30
CA LYS A 227 -10.66 19.22 -16.46
C LYS A 227 -10.60 17.74 -16.81
N THR A 228 -9.48 17.08 -16.53
CA THR A 228 -9.31 15.63 -16.69
C THR A 228 -9.30 14.87 -15.37
N ASP A 229 -9.59 15.56 -14.26
CA ASP A 229 -9.56 15.00 -12.90
C ASP A 229 -8.25 14.22 -12.61
N THR A 230 -7.15 14.74 -13.17
CA THR A 230 -5.85 14.08 -13.15
C THR A 230 -5.02 14.71 -12.05
N GLN A 231 -4.58 13.89 -11.11
CA GLN A 231 -3.79 14.31 -9.97
C GLN A 231 -2.54 13.45 -9.83
N ALA A 232 -1.45 14.09 -9.43
CA ALA A 232 -0.20 13.43 -9.12
C ALA A 232 0.57 14.26 -8.08
N PHE A 233 1.58 13.64 -7.47
CA PHE A 233 2.56 14.37 -6.69
C PHE A 233 3.98 13.93 -7.05
N VAL A 234 4.93 14.83 -6.79
CA VAL A 234 6.36 14.55 -6.81
C VAL A 234 6.93 14.85 -5.43
N ALA A 235 7.55 13.86 -4.80
CA ALA A 235 8.13 14.00 -3.47
C ALA A 235 9.59 13.51 -3.46
N GLY A 236 10.49 14.20 -2.76
CA GLY A 236 11.91 13.88 -2.78
C GLY A 236 12.48 13.41 -1.45
N ARG A 237 13.33 12.39 -1.46
CA ARG A 237 14.07 11.91 -0.28
C ARG A 237 15.44 11.39 -0.72
N GLY A 238 16.51 11.79 -0.02
CA GLY A 238 17.87 11.31 -0.35
C GLY A 238 18.27 11.57 -1.81
N GLU A 239 18.54 10.52 -2.59
CA GLU A 239 18.95 10.63 -4.00
C GLU A 239 17.82 10.27 -4.98
N HIS A 240 16.58 10.20 -4.51
CA HIS A 240 15.44 9.80 -5.32
C HIS A 240 14.22 10.73 -5.20
N LEU A 241 13.37 10.67 -6.22
CA LEU A 241 12.04 11.26 -6.26
C LEU A 241 11.01 10.14 -6.44
N VAL A 242 9.88 10.25 -5.74
CA VAL A 242 8.67 9.49 -6.00
C VAL A 242 7.75 10.35 -6.87
N VAL A 243 7.34 9.84 -8.02
CA VAL A 243 6.29 10.42 -8.88
C VAL A 243 5.08 9.51 -8.79
N CYS A 244 4.02 9.95 -8.13
CA CYS A 244 2.86 9.12 -7.86
C CYS A 244 1.60 9.71 -8.51
N PHE A 245 0.85 8.89 -9.23
CA PHE A 245 -0.41 9.27 -9.86
C PHE A 245 -1.60 8.69 -9.12
N ARG A 246 -2.62 9.52 -8.86
CA ARG A 246 -3.90 9.07 -8.32
C ARG A 246 -4.68 8.29 -9.39
N GLY A 247 -5.40 7.25 -8.96
CA GLY A 247 -6.46 6.66 -9.77
C GLY A 247 -7.71 7.55 -9.87
N THR A 248 -8.78 7.01 -10.45
CA THR A 248 -10.06 7.73 -10.52
C THR A 248 -10.88 7.45 -9.25
N SER A 249 -11.43 8.48 -8.62
CA SER A 249 -12.34 8.34 -7.46
C SER A 249 -13.82 8.22 -7.83
N SER A 250 -14.16 8.51 -9.09
CA SER A 250 -15.56 8.54 -9.55
C SER A 250 -15.84 7.69 -10.80
N GLY A 251 -14.84 6.93 -11.30
CA GLY A 251 -14.94 6.13 -12.53
C GLY A 251 -15.29 6.92 -13.81
N LYS A 252 -15.35 8.25 -13.79
CA LYS A 252 -16.19 9.00 -14.75
C LYS A 252 -15.64 9.25 -16.15
N ASP A 253 -14.32 9.33 -16.40
CA ASP A 253 -13.86 9.91 -17.68
C ASP A 253 -12.85 9.10 -18.51
N ALA A 254 -11.79 8.52 -17.94
CA ALA A 254 -10.73 7.90 -18.74
C ALA A 254 -10.78 6.36 -18.79
N LEU A 255 -11.28 5.71 -17.74
CA LEU A 255 -11.43 4.26 -17.67
C LEU A 255 -12.67 3.76 -18.45
N VAL A 256 -13.65 4.65 -18.63
CA VAL A 256 -14.98 4.40 -19.25
C VAL A 256 -15.07 5.07 -20.62
N ASP A 257 -13.96 5.49 -21.21
CA ASP A 257 -13.96 5.89 -22.62
C ASP A 257 -14.20 4.65 -23.49
N THR A 258 -15.48 4.26 -23.62
CA THR A 258 -15.95 3.11 -24.41
C THR A 258 -15.74 3.29 -25.90
N SER A 259 -15.18 4.43 -26.32
CA SER A 259 -14.75 4.62 -27.70
C SER A 259 -13.51 3.78 -28.05
N PHE A 260 -12.81 3.22 -27.04
CA PHE A 260 -11.59 2.39 -27.21
C PHE A 260 -10.53 3.05 -28.11
N LEU A 261 -10.59 4.37 -28.26
CA LEU A 261 -9.80 5.09 -29.25
C LEU A 261 -8.34 5.11 -28.82
N LYS A 262 -7.48 4.84 -29.80
CA LYS A 262 -6.03 4.91 -29.67
C LYS A 262 -5.49 6.17 -30.36
N THR A 263 -4.51 6.83 -29.77
CA THR A 263 -3.78 7.96 -30.37
C THR A 263 -2.29 7.64 -30.46
N ALA A 264 -1.56 8.31 -31.34
CA ALA A 264 -0.11 8.15 -31.44
C ALA A 264 0.57 8.35 -30.07
N ALA A 265 1.48 7.43 -29.73
CA ALA A 265 2.25 7.54 -28.50
C ALA A 265 3.28 8.67 -28.59
N PHE A 266 3.68 9.20 -27.43
CA PHE A 266 4.83 10.10 -27.35
C PHE A 266 6.09 9.37 -27.85
N GLY A 267 6.90 10.03 -28.69
CA GLY A 267 8.02 9.41 -29.39
C GLY A 267 7.66 8.75 -30.73
N GLY A 268 6.36 8.62 -31.06
CA GLY A 268 5.88 8.30 -32.40
C GLY A 268 5.83 6.81 -32.77
N ARG A 269 6.22 5.89 -31.88
CA ARG A 269 6.12 4.44 -32.09
C ARG A 269 4.90 3.87 -31.37
N GLY A 270 3.99 3.29 -32.14
CA GLY A 270 2.75 2.71 -31.63
C GLY A 270 1.69 3.72 -31.18
N LYS A 271 0.62 3.20 -30.61
CA LYS A 271 -0.54 3.96 -30.16
C LYS A 271 -0.92 3.59 -28.73
N VAL A 272 -1.48 4.55 -28.01
CA VAL A 272 -1.91 4.44 -26.61
C VAL A 272 -3.37 4.85 -26.46
N HIS A 273 -4.01 4.41 -25.38
CA HIS A 273 -5.37 4.83 -25.05
C HIS A 273 -5.49 6.36 -25.04
N ARG A 274 -6.41 6.90 -25.82
CA ARG A 274 -6.57 8.34 -26.05
C ARG A 274 -6.88 9.09 -24.77
N GLY A 275 -7.73 8.54 -23.91
CA GLY A 275 -8.07 9.13 -22.61
C GLY A 275 -6.85 9.27 -21.71
N PHE A 276 -6.02 8.22 -21.61
CA PHE A 276 -4.83 8.21 -20.77
C PHE A 276 -3.78 9.21 -21.28
N ASN A 277 -3.56 9.23 -22.59
CA ASN A 277 -2.60 10.18 -23.19
C ASN A 277 -3.05 11.63 -23.01
N LYS A 278 -4.34 11.92 -23.23
CA LYS A 278 -4.92 13.26 -23.03
C LYS A 278 -4.81 13.72 -21.58
N ALA A 279 -5.06 12.83 -20.61
CA ALA A 279 -4.93 13.12 -19.19
C ALA A 279 -3.46 13.48 -18.83
N LEU A 280 -2.50 12.67 -19.27
CA LEU A 280 -1.08 12.96 -19.04
C LEU A 280 -0.61 14.24 -19.76
N ASP A 281 -1.07 14.49 -20.99
CA ASP A 281 -0.71 15.73 -21.73
C ASP A 281 -1.09 17.00 -20.97
N ARG A 282 -2.18 16.98 -20.22
CA ARG A 282 -2.66 18.13 -19.44
C ARG A 282 -1.78 18.44 -18.23
N THR A 283 -1.16 17.43 -17.65
CA THR A 283 -0.32 17.55 -16.45
C THR A 283 1.18 17.49 -16.75
N TRP A 284 1.59 17.10 -17.96
CA TRP A 284 2.98 16.85 -18.33
C TRP A 284 3.92 18.02 -18.03
N GLY A 285 3.53 19.25 -18.41
CA GLY A 285 4.36 20.43 -18.16
C GLY A 285 4.61 20.68 -16.67
N GLN A 286 3.57 20.52 -15.84
CA GLN A 286 3.67 20.65 -14.38
C GLN A 286 4.53 19.55 -13.76
N LEU A 287 4.40 18.31 -14.25
CA LEU A 287 5.22 17.17 -13.81
C LEU A 287 6.70 17.38 -14.14
N GLN A 288 7.00 17.82 -15.36
CA GLN A 288 8.37 18.09 -15.77
C GLN A 288 8.98 19.22 -14.93
N GLU A 289 8.24 20.31 -14.73
CA GLU A 289 8.67 21.42 -13.86
C GLU A 289 8.90 20.95 -12.42
N ALA A 290 8.03 20.10 -11.88
CA ALA A 290 8.17 19.55 -10.54
C ALA A 290 9.43 18.68 -10.40
N VAL A 291 9.68 17.77 -11.34
CA VAL A 291 10.89 16.93 -11.33
C VAL A 291 12.16 17.78 -11.49
N GLU A 292 12.15 18.76 -12.39
CA GLU A 292 13.27 19.68 -12.55
C GLU A 292 13.52 20.52 -11.29
N ALA A 293 12.47 21.01 -10.63
CA ALA A 293 12.59 21.80 -9.41
C ALA A 293 13.09 20.97 -8.21
N LEU A 294 12.74 19.68 -8.14
CA LEU A 294 13.10 18.82 -7.00
C LEU A 294 14.40 18.02 -7.21
N GLY A 295 14.99 18.09 -8.41
CA GLY A 295 16.29 17.52 -8.75
C GLY A 295 16.22 16.59 -9.96
N PRO A 296 16.58 17.05 -11.18
CA PRO A 296 16.43 16.26 -12.42
C PRO A 296 17.38 15.07 -12.51
N ASP A 297 18.49 15.11 -11.76
CA ASP A 297 19.51 14.05 -11.74
C ASP A 297 19.20 12.90 -10.77
N ARG A 298 18.17 13.06 -9.93
CA ARG A 298 17.73 12.06 -8.95
C ARG A 298 17.05 10.88 -9.64
N LYS A 299 17.11 9.71 -8.99
CA LYS A 299 16.41 8.51 -9.45
C LYS A 299 14.90 8.72 -9.36
N LEU A 300 14.16 8.40 -10.42
CA LEU A 300 12.69 8.44 -10.39
C LEU A 300 12.14 7.05 -10.05
N PHE A 301 11.41 6.97 -8.94
CA PHE A 301 10.51 5.87 -8.62
C PHE A 301 9.10 6.32 -8.98
N ILE A 302 8.46 5.62 -9.90
CA ILE A 302 7.18 6.04 -10.46
C ILE A 302 6.12 5.03 -10.06
N CYS A 303 5.00 5.49 -9.51
CA CYS A 303 3.95 4.61 -9.06
C CYS A 303 2.54 5.15 -9.31
N GLY A 304 1.57 4.26 -9.20
CA GLY A 304 0.17 4.59 -9.29
C GLY A 304 -0.70 3.35 -9.24
N HIS A 305 -1.97 3.59 -8.95
CA HIS A 305 -3.02 2.57 -8.88
C HIS A 305 -4.12 2.84 -9.91
N SER A 306 -4.75 1.80 -10.44
CA SER A 306 -5.91 1.92 -11.34
C SER A 306 -5.57 2.78 -12.58
N LEU A 307 -6.38 3.79 -12.93
CA LEU A 307 -6.03 4.79 -13.95
C LEU A 307 -4.64 5.41 -13.71
N GLY A 308 -4.29 5.69 -12.45
CA GLY A 308 -3.01 6.28 -12.06
C GLY A 308 -1.83 5.39 -12.47
N ALA A 309 -1.99 4.07 -12.44
CA ALA A 309 -0.98 3.14 -12.92
C ALA A 309 -0.67 3.32 -14.41
N ALA A 310 -1.72 3.45 -15.25
CA ALA A 310 -1.54 3.69 -16.69
C ALA A 310 -0.84 5.02 -16.95
N LEU A 311 -1.19 6.08 -16.21
CA LEU A 311 -0.53 7.38 -16.31
C LEU A 311 0.93 7.32 -15.85
N ALA A 312 1.23 6.58 -14.78
CA ALA A 312 2.58 6.33 -14.31
C ALA A 312 3.44 5.66 -15.38
N GLN A 313 2.93 4.63 -16.07
CA GLN A 313 3.65 3.97 -17.16
C GLN A 313 3.90 4.94 -18.33
N LEU A 314 2.87 5.67 -18.78
CA LEU A 314 3.04 6.66 -19.86
C LEU A 314 4.05 7.77 -19.48
N ALA A 315 4.02 8.25 -18.23
CA ALA A 315 4.95 9.25 -17.73
C ALA A 315 6.38 8.71 -17.68
N ALA A 316 6.56 7.47 -17.19
CA ALA A 316 7.87 6.81 -17.15
C ALA A 316 8.48 6.72 -18.55
N HIS A 317 7.69 6.38 -19.58
CA HIS A 317 8.16 6.34 -20.96
C HIS A 317 8.64 7.71 -21.45
N ARG A 318 7.86 8.78 -21.19
CA ARG A 318 8.24 10.14 -21.56
C ARG A 318 9.50 10.62 -20.83
N PHE A 319 9.62 10.32 -19.54
CA PHE A 319 10.81 10.63 -18.75
C PHE A 319 12.04 9.87 -19.27
N ALA A 320 11.91 8.58 -19.58
CA ALA A 320 13.01 7.79 -20.14
C ALA A 320 13.49 8.35 -21.49
N LEU A 321 12.56 8.69 -22.40
CA LEU A 321 12.89 9.35 -23.67
C LEU A 321 13.51 10.75 -23.50
N GLY A 322 13.13 11.45 -22.42
CA GLY A 322 13.70 12.74 -22.03
C GLY A 322 15.08 12.65 -21.38
N GLY A 323 15.62 11.44 -21.16
CA GLY A 323 16.94 11.24 -20.55
C GLY A 323 16.96 11.23 -19.01
N TYR A 324 15.79 11.22 -18.35
CA TYR A 324 15.71 11.14 -16.89
C TYR A 324 16.03 9.72 -16.40
N LYS A 325 16.58 9.62 -15.18
CA LYS A 325 16.95 8.35 -14.56
C LYS A 325 15.74 7.65 -13.94
N VAL A 326 14.91 7.03 -14.77
CA VAL A 326 13.85 6.14 -14.29
C VAL A 326 14.48 4.90 -13.65
N ALA A 327 14.31 4.72 -12.34
CA ALA A 327 14.88 3.62 -11.56
C ALA A 327 13.94 2.43 -11.50
N ALA A 328 12.68 2.65 -11.13
CA ALA A 328 11.66 1.62 -11.08
C ALA A 328 10.24 2.18 -11.25
N ILE A 329 9.34 1.35 -11.76
CA ILE A 329 7.93 1.64 -11.97
C ILE A 329 7.12 0.58 -11.23
N TYR A 330 6.45 0.95 -10.14
CA TYR A 330 5.59 0.05 -9.37
C TYR A 330 4.14 0.43 -9.60
N VAL A 331 3.40 -0.44 -10.27
CA VAL A 331 2.00 -0.16 -10.63
C VAL A 331 1.08 -1.28 -10.17
N PHE A 332 -0.11 -0.88 -9.72
CA PHE A 332 -1.09 -1.74 -9.06
C PHE A 332 -2.43 -1.65 -9.80
N GLY A 333 -3.00 -2.80 -10.18
CA GLY A 333 -4.30 -2.84 -10.87
C GLY A 333 -4.32 -2.06 -12.19
N SER A 334 -3.20 -2.03 -12.92
CA SER A 334 -3.10 -1.22 -14.14
C SER A 334 -4.00 -1.76 -15.25
N PRO A 335 -4.87 -0.93 -15.86
CA PRO A 335 -5.47 -1.29 -17.13
C PRO A 335 -4.39 -1.40 -18.23
N ARG A 336 -4.76 -2.01 -19.35
CA ARG A 336 -3.92 -2.08 -20.55
C ARG A 336 -3.81 -0.70 -21.20
N VAL A 337 -2.61 -0.36 -21.67
CA VAL A 337 -2.27 1.05 -21.94
C VAL A 337 -2.20 1.37 -23.43
N GLY A 338 -1.64 0.47 -24.24
CA GLY A 338 -1.41 0.75 -25.66
C GLY A 338 -1.28 -0.51 -26.49
N ASN A 339 -1.08 -0.31 -27.79
CA ASN A 339 -0.98 -1.41 -28.73
C ASN A 339 0.36 -2.15 -28.64
N ARG A 340 0.48 -3.26 -29.38
CA ARG A 340 1.70 -4.08 -29.38
C ARG A 340 2.96 -3.26 -29.73
N GLU A 341 2.88 -2.42 -30.75
CA GLU A 341 4.00 -1.58 -31.17
C GLU A 341 4.45 -0.62 -30.06
N PHE A 342 3.51 -0.05 -29.28
CA PHE A 342 3.84 0.77 -28.13
C PHE A 342 4.41 -0.06 -26.97
N MET A 343 3.88 -1.26 -26.72
CA MET A 343 4.42 -2.19 -25.73
C MET A 343 5.88 -2.51 -26.02
N ASP A 344 6.21 -2.85 -27.27
CA ASP A 344 7.57 -3.15 -27.68
C ASP A 344 8.48 -1.92 -27.49
N ALA A 345 8.03 -0.72 -27.93
CA ALA A 345 8.78 0.53 -27.74
C ALA A 345 9.01 0.88 -26.25
N TYR A 346 8.02 0.64 -25.39
CA TYR A 346 8.13 0.83 -23.95
C TYR A 346 9.12 -0.16 -23.33
N ASN A 347 8.99 -1.45 -23.69
CA ASN A 347 9.77 -2.53 -23.11
C ASN A 347 11.27 -2.41 -23.46
N GLU A 348 11.60 -1.91 -24.66
CA GLU A 348 12.99 -1.57 -25.03
C GLU A 348 13.69 -0.67 -24.01
N LEU A 349 12.95 0.18 -23.29
CA LEU A 349 13.50 1.15 -22.33
C LEU A 349 13.31 0.74 -20.87
N LEU A 350 12.17 0.11 -20.55
CA LEU A 350 11.67 0.05 -19.18
C LEU A 350 11.23 -1.35 -18.72
N GLU A 351 11.37 -2.39 -19.56
CA GLU A 351 10.89 -3.74 -19.24
C GLU A 351 11.34 -4.26 -17.87
N GLU A 352 12.65 -4.23 -17.61
CA GLU A 352 13.27 -4.73 -16.38
C GLU A 352 13.02 -3.82 -15.16
N LYS A 353 12.44 -2.64 -15.38
CA LYS A 353 12.15 -1.64 -14.34
C LYS A 353 10.68 -1.57 -13.99
N THR A 354 9.81 -2.24 -14.76
CA THR A 354 8.36 -2.15 -14.60
C THR A 354 7.81 -3.38 -13.89
N PHE A 355 7.24 -3.15 -12.72
CA PHE A 355 6.66 -4.15 -11.85
C PHE A 355 5.16 -3.95 -11.78
N LEU A 356 4.44 -4.66 -12.65
CA LEU A 356 2.98 -4.71 -12.67
C LEU A 356 2.47 -5.73 -11.66
N HIS A 357 1.61 -5.28 -10.75
CA HIS A 357 0.94 -6.09 -9.74
C HIS A 357 -0.55 -6.15 -10.06
N ILE A 358 -1.09 -7.37 -10.06
CA ILE A 358 -2.50 -7.65 -10.30
C ILE A 358 -2.98 -8.52 -9.16
N ASN A 359 -4.02 -8.09 -8.47
CA ASN A 359 -4.59 -8.83 -7.37
C ASN A 359 -5.69 -9.79 -7.86
N ASN A 360 -5.50 -11.09 -7.62
CA ASN A 360 -6.46 -12.15 -7.90
C ASN A 360 -7.17 -12.01 -9.26
N LYS A 361 -8.45 -11.63 -9.28
CA LYS A 361 -9.27 -11.48 -10.49
C LYS A 361 -9.62 -10.02 -10.79
N ASP A 362 -8.78 -9.07 -10.38
CA ASP A 362 -8.94 -7.64 -10.64
C ASP A 362 -9.30 -7.39 -12.11
N ILE A 363 -10.55 -6.99 -12.30
CA ILE A 363 -11.15 -6.79 -13.63
C ILE A 363 -10.58 -5.57 -14.33
N VAL A 364 -10.06 -4.58 -13.59
CA VAL A 364 -9.47 -3.37 -14.19
C VAL A 364 -8.19 -3.73 -14.95
N ALA A 365 -7.43 -4.70 -14.45
CA ALA A 365 -6.28 -5.23 -15.19
C ALA A 365 -6.69 -6.01 -16.46
N ARG A 366 -7.98 -6.28 -16.68
CA ARG A 366 -8.46 -6.99 -17.87
C ARG A 366 -8.97 -6.07 -18.97
N ILE A 367 -8.95 -4.76 -18.75
CA ILE A 367 -9.51 -3.76 -19.67
C ILE A 367 -8.45 -2.73 -20.11
N PRO A 368 -8.56 -2.13 -21.30
CA PRO A 368 -9.40 -2.60 -22.40
C PRO A 368 -8.99 -4.00 -22.91
N PRO A 369 -9.88 -4.72 -23.63
CA PRO A 369 -9.61 -6.07 -24.13
C PRO A 369 -8.43 -6.17 -25.09
N ARG A 370 -7.77 -7.34 -25.11
CA ARG A 370 -6.63 -7.63 -26.01
C ARG A 370 -7.04 -7.70 -27.48
N ILE A 371 -8.24 -8.20 -27.79
CA ILE A 371 -8.78 -8.24 -29.15
C ILE A 371 -8.85 -6.85 -29.81
N LEU A 372 -8.95 -5.79 -29.00
CA LEU A 372 -8.88 -4.39 -29.44
C LEU A 372 -7.42 -3.87 -29.52
N GLY A 373 -6.43 -4.75 -29.51
CA GLY A 373 -5.01 -4.45 -29.60
C GLY A 373 -4.35 -3.97 -28.30
N PHE A 374 -5.07 -3.80 -27.19
CA PHE A 374 -4.49 -3.26 -25.96
C PHE A 374 -3.66 -4.30 -25.19
N ASN A 375 -2.47 -3.87 -24.73
CA ASN A 375 -1.50 -4.70 -24.05
C ASN A 375 -1.05 -4.06 -22.72
N HIS A 376 -0.67 -4.91 -21.77
CA HIS A 376 0.10 -4.46 -20.59
C HIS A 376 1.53 -4.12 -21.00
N LEU A 377 2.16 -3.24 -20.23
CA LEU A 377 3.54 -2.82 -20.42
C LEU A 377 4.44 -3.41 -19.32
N GLY A 378 5.72 -3.53 -19.62
CA GLY A 378 6.72 -4.14 -18.74
C GLY A 378 6.88 -5.64 -18.98
N GLY A 379 7.64 -6.28 -18.08
CA GLY A 379 7.85 -7.72 -18.09
C GLY A 379 6.67 -8.53 -17.56
N SER A 380 6.95 -9.73 -17.04
CA SER A 380 5.95 -10.62 -16.45
C SER A 380 5.15 -9.96 -15.31
N PRO A 381 3.80 -9.94 -15.39
CA PRO A 381 2.97 -9.49 -14.29
C PRO A 381 3.15 -10.35 -13.03
N ARG A 382 2.98 -9.74 -11.87
CA ARG A 382 2.95 -10.39 -10.55
C ARG A 382 1.50 -10.53 -10.12
N LEU A 383 1.02 -11.76 -10.00
CA LEU A 383 -0.31 -12.05 -9.47
C LEU A 383 -0.23 -12.31 -7.98
N PHE A 384 -1.06 -11.60 -7.22
CA PHE A 384 -1.41 -12.01 -5.86
C PHE A 384 -2.55 -13.02 -5.91
N ASP A 385 -2.44 -14.10 -5.16
CA ASP A 385 -3.58 -14.99 -4.89
C ASP A 385 -4.41 -14.52 -3.68
N GLU A 386 -5.38 -15.33 -3.27
CA GLU A 386 -6.24 -15.05 -2.11
C GLU A 386 -5.47 -15.03 -0.78
N GLU A 387 -4.38 -15.79 -0.69
CA GLU A 387 -3.50 -15.94 0.48
C GLU A 387 -2.20 -15.12 0.33
N HIS A 388 -2.25 -13.98 -0.36
CA HIS A 388 -1.10 -13.07 -0.57
C HIS A 388 0.14 -13.67 -1.27
N GLY A 389 0.08 -14.89 -1.81
CA GLY A 389 1.14 -15.50 -2.59
C GLY A 389 1.39 -14.75 -3.90
N ILE A 390 2.66 -14.42 -4.18
CA ILE A 390 3.05 -13.66 -5.38
C ILE A 390 3.64 -14.62 -6.42
N THR A 391 2.96 -14.75 -7.55
CA THR A 391 3.43 -15.55 -8.69
C THR A 391 3.74 -14.67 -9.89
N LEU A 392 4.93 -14.84 -10.47
CA LEU A 392 5.27 -14.27 -11.77
C LEU A 392 4.58 -15.09 -12.88
N ILE A 393 3.77 -14.43 -13.72
CA ILE A 393 3.20 -15.10 -14.89
C ILE A 393 4.26 -15.17 -16.00
N PRO A 394 4.71 -16.36 -16.43
CA PRO A 394 5.66 -16.48 -17.52
C PRO A 394 5.09 -15.92 -18.82
N LYS A 395 5.91 -15.23 -19.61
CA LYS A 395 5.50 -14.70 -20.93
C LYS A 395 4.89 -15.78 -21.83
N SER A 396 5.38 -17.02 -21.73
CA SER A 396 4.97 -18.18 -22.53
C SER A 396 3.63 -18.82 -22.14
N ARG A 397 2.98 -18.38 -21.05
CA ARG A 397 1.62 -18.79 -20.69
C ARG A 397 0.65 -17.74 -21.24
N SER A 398 0.23 -17.91 -22.49
CA SER A 398 -1.00 -17.38 -23.14
C SER A 398 -1.38 -15.90 -22.99
N PHE A 399 -0.58 -15.06 -22.34
CA PHE A 399 -0.82 -13.62 -22.21
C PHE A 399 -0.13 -12.81 -23.31
N PHE A 400 0.86 -13.35 -24.03
CA PHE A 400 1.70 -12.55 -24.95
C PHE A 400 1.96 -13.16 -26.33
N ASP A 401 1.49 -14.39 -26.58
CA ASP A 401 1.99 -15.23 -27.69
C ASP A 401 0.99 -15.51 -28.83
N GLU A 402 -0.30 -15.17 -28.66
CA GLU A 402 -1.21 -15.22 -29.81
C GLU A 402 -1.17 -13.87 -30.51
N GLU A 403 -0.69 -13.85 -31.76
CA GLU A 403 -0.92 -12.74 -32.70
C GLU A 403 -2.44 -12.66 -32.97
N GLU A 404 -3.21 -12.23 -31.97
CA GLU A 404 -4.59 -11.81 -32.19
C GLU A 404 -4.53 -10.63 -33.16
N GLN A 405 -5.16 -10.82 -34.33
CA GLN A 405 -5.36 -9.71 -35.25
C GLN A 405 -6.14 -8.62 -34.51
N GLU A 406 -5.52 -7.46 -34.34
CA GLU A 406 -6.18 -6.29 -33.73
C GLU A 406 -7.44 -5.96 -34.54
N MET A 407 -8.60 -5.98 -33.87
CA MET A 407 -9.89 -5.62 -34.45
C MET A 407 -10.35 -4.27 -33.90
N GLU A 408 -11.04 -3.49 -34.72
CA GLU A 408 -11.78 -2.33 -34.21
C GLU A 408 -13.07 -2.79 -33.54
N PHE A 409 -13.55 -2.03 -32.55
CA PHE A 409 -14.71 -2.43 -31.75
C PHE A 409 -15.96 -2.63 -32.62
N GLU A 410 -16.15 -1.79 -33.63
CA GLU A 410 -17.25 -1.85 -34.58
C GLU A 410 -17.20 -3.07 -35.53
N GLU A 411 -16.05 -3.72 -35.67
CA GLU A 411 -15.86 -4.91 -36.50
C GLU A 411 -16.21 -6.21 -35.77
N LEU A 412 -16.35 -6.16 -34.44
CA LEU A 412 -16.76 -7.29 -33.62
C LEU A 412 -18.25 -7.62 -33.81
N ASP A 413 -18.63 -8.87 -33.61
CA ASP A 413 -20.04 -9.25 -33.58
C ASP A 413 -20.78 -8.64 -32.37
N GLU A 414 -22.11 -8.58 -32.45
CA GLU A 414 -22.94 -7.94 -31.40
C GLU A 414 -22.77 -8.62 -30.02
N ALA A 415 -22.48 -9.92 -29.98
CA ALA A 415 -22.31 -10.64 -28.72
C ALA A 415 -20.99 -10.26 -28.05
N ALA A 416 -19.90 -10.18 -28.81
CA ALA A 416 -18.59 -9.74 -28.36
C ALA A 416 -18.61 -8.27 -27.92
N GLN A 417 -19.23 -7.38 -28.70
CA GLN A 417 -19.40 -5.97 -28.31
C GLN A 417 -20.14 -5.84 -26.98
N LYS A 418 -21.24 -6.59 -26.81
CA LYS A 418 -22.02 -6.58 -25.56
C LYS A 418 -21.22 -7.12 -24.38
N ALA A 419 -20.45 -8.20 -24.56
CA ALA A 419 -19.61 -8.76 -23.51
C ALA A 419 -18.54 -7.77 -23.05
N ILE A 420 -17.88 -7.08 -23.98
CA ILE A 420 -16.87 -6.05 -23.68
C ILE A 420 -17.50 -4.89 -22.90
N LEU A 421 -18.65 -4.39 -23.33
CA LEU A 421 -19.35 -3.30 -22.63
C LEU A 421 -19.80 -3.73 -21.22
N GLN A 422 -20.17 -5.00 -21.04
CA GLN A 422 -20.49 -5.54 -19.72
C GLN A 422 -19.25 -5.59 -18.82
N GLU A 423 -18.12 -6.11 -19.29
CA GLU A 423 -16.87 -6.11 -18.51
C GLU A 423 -16.43 -4.69 -18.13
N MET A 424 -16.65 -3.72 -19.02
CA MET A 424 -16.36 -2.31 -18.75
C MET A 424 -17.23 -1.71 -17.65
N GLU A 425 -18.52 -2.04 -17.63
CA GLU A 425 -19.44 -1.60 -16.59
C GLU A 425 -19.14 -2.29 -15.24
N GLU A 426 -18.79 -3.58 -15.24
CA GLU A 426 -18.34 -4.29 -14.04
C GLU A 426 -17.06 -3.66 -13.47
N ALA A 427 -16.08 -3.33 -14.33
CA ALA A 427 -14.88 -2.64 -13.91
C ALA A 427 -15.17 -1.25 -13.34
N ARG A 428 -16.12 -0.51 -13.92
CA ARG A 428 -16.57 0.79 -13.38
C ARG A 428 -17.13 0.65 -11.97
N GLN A 429 -17.97 -0.35 -11.73
CA GLN A 429 -18.55 -0.63 -10.42
C GLN A 429 -17.47 -1.02 -9.40
N CYS A 430 -16.47 -1.81 -9.82
CA CYS A 430 -15.34 -2.15 -8.96
C CYS A 430 -14.53 -0.91 -8.56
N VAL A 431 -14.21 -0.02 -9.51
CA VAL A 431 -13.49 1.22 -9.24
C VAL A 431 -14.27 2.12 -8.27
N GLU A 432 -15.57 2.33 -8.53
CA GLU A 432 -16.43 3.19 -7.70
C GLU A 432 -16.47 2.70 -6.23
N ALA A 433 -16.63 1.39 -6.04
CA ALA A 433 -16.66 0.82 -4.70
C ALA A 433 -15.28 0.78 -4.02
N SER A 434 -14.20 0.57 -4.76
CA SER A 434 -12.82 0.60 -4.22
C SER A 434 -12.43 1.96 -3.63
N THR A 435 -13.13 3.03 -4.00
CA THR A 435 -12.89 4.40 -3.50
C THR A 435 -13.98 4.89 -2.56
N GLN A 436 -15.02 4.11 -2.30
CA GLN A 436 -16.16 4.54 -1.48
C GLN A 436 -15.76 4.88 -0.04
N PHE A 437 -14.85 4.09 0.56
CA PHE A 437 -14.36 4.37 1.92
C PHE A 437 -13.61 5.71 2.02
N MET A 438 -13.04 6.18 0.90
CA MET A 438 -12.38 7.49 0.84
C MET A 438 -13.39 8.63 0.91
N GLU A 439 -14.64 8.43 0.50
CA GLU A 439 -15.69 9.45 0.58
C GLU A 439 -16.35 9.49 1.95
N ALA A 440 -16.70 8.33 2.49
CA ALA A 440 -17.24 8.16 3.82
C ALA A 440 -16.57 6.94 4.48
N PRO A 441 -15.97 7.08 5.66
CA PRO A 441 -15.34 5.96 6.33
C PRO A 441 -16.40 4.94 6.77
N PRO A 442 -16.02 3.66 6.92
CA PRO A 442 -16.97 2.61 7.28
C PRO A 442 -17.63 2.93 8.62
N THR A 443 -18.95 3.01 8.65
CA THR A 443 -19.69 3.41 9.85
C THR A 443 -19.48 2.42 11.01
N LEU A 444 -19.31 2.96 12.22
CA LEU A 444 -19.08 2.20 13.46
C LEU A 444 -20.24 1.29 13.90
N THR A 445 -21.40 1.39 13.26
CA THR A 445 -22.67 0.81 13.74
C THR A 445 -23.17 -0.40 12.95
N ASP A 446 -22.51 -0.81 11.86
CA ASP A 446 -22.91 -2.00 11.11
C ASP A 446 -22.07 -3.23 11.48
N ASP A 447 -22.14 -3.60 12.76
CA ASP A 447 -21.75 -4.94 13.22
C ASP A 447 -22.50 -5.99 12.38
N ALA A 448 -21.74 -6.88 11.75
CA ALA A 448 -22.14 -7.94 10.82
C ALA A 448 -22.54 -7.55 9.38
N LYS A 449 -22.89 -6.29 9.07
CA LYS A 449 -23.17 -5.87 7.69
C LYS A 449 -21.99 -5.27 6.95
N SER A 450 -20.97 -4.73 7.61
CA SER A 450 -19.73 -4.28 6.94
C SER A 450 -18.85 -5.46 6.53
N ARG A 451 -18.82 -6.53 7.34
CA ARG A 451 -18.35 -7.86 6.87
C ARG A 451 -19.13 -8.23 5.61
N GLY A 452 -20.46 -8.13 5.64
CA GLY A 452 -21.33 -8.34 4.49
C GLY A 452 -21.28 -7.31 3.36
N PHE A 453 -20.67 -6.13 3.52
CA PHE A 453 -20.62 -5.08 2.48
C PHE A 453 -19.45 -5.37 1.54
N PHE A 454 -18.34 -5.87 2.09
CA PHE A 454 -17.23 -6.41 1.31
C PHE A 454 -17.40 -7.92 0.99
N ASP A 455 -17.96 -8.74 1.89
CA ASP A 455 -18.13 -10.19 1.68
C ASP A 455 -19.21 -10.57 0.65
N ASN A 456 -20.26 -9.74 0.45
CA ASN A 456 -21.35 -10.04 -0.50
C ASN A 456 -21.18 -9.39 -1.87
N ILE A 457 -20.09 -8.67 -2.12
CA ILE A 457 -19.78 -8.12 -3.44
C ILE A 457 -18.50 -8.78 -3.97
N ARG A 458 -18.55 -10.10 -4.16
CA ARG A 458 -17.53 -10.87 -4.91
C ARG A 458 -17.77 -10.62 -6.41
N PRO A 459 -17.26 -9.52 -7.00
CA PRO A 459 -15.86 -9.36 -7.42
C PRO A 459 -15.26 -7.94 -7.19
N VAL A 460 -15.80 -7.13 -6.27
CA VAL A 460 -15.54 -5.69 -6.20
C VAL A 460 -14.31 -5.28 -5.38
N ASP A 461 -13.74 -6.16 -4.56
CA ASP A 461 -12.63 -5.78 -3.65
C ASP A 461 -11.21 -6.11 -4.18
N ASP A 462 -11.08 -6.91 -5.25
CA ASP A 462 -9.74 -7.25 -5.75
C ASP A 462 -8.99 -6.01 -6.28
N HIS A 463 -9.69 -4.92 -6.60
CA HIS A 463 -9.11 -3.68 -7.12
C HIS A 463 -8.77 -2.65 -6.02
N SER A 464 -9.07 -2.90 -4.74
CA SER A 464 -8.89 -1.89 -3.70
C SER A 464 -7.43 -1.78 -3.23
N MET A 465 -6.98 -0.56 -2.93
CA MET A 465 -5.59 -0.34 -2.48
C MET A 465 -5.30 -0.95 -1.11
N ASP A 466 -6.31 -1.07 -0.26
CA ASP A 466 -6.18 -1.65 1.05
C ASP A 466 -5.99 -3.17 1.02
N GLU A 467 -6.57 -3.86 0.03
CA GLU A 467 -6.24 -5.26 -0.27
C GLU A 467 -4.80 -5.41 -0.77
N TYR A 468 -4.36 -4.59 -1.74
CA TYR A 468 -2.96 -4.60 -2.18
C TYR A 468 -2.00 -4.40 -1.01
N LEU A 469 -2.21 -3.37 -0.19
CA LEU A 469 -1.36 -3.04 0.96
C LEU A 469 -1.26 -4.19 1.97
N TYR A 470 -2.40 -4.78 2.33
CA TYR A 470 -2.43 -5.90 3.26
C TYR A 470 -1.70 -7.12 2.68
N LYS A 471 -1.94 -7.45 1.41
CA LYS A 471 -1.30 -8.59 0.77
C LYS A 471 0.21 -8.40 0.61
N PHE A 472 0.69 -7.19 0.33
CA PHE A 472 2.13 -6.92 0.38
C PHE A 472 2.73 -7.17 1.76
N GLY A 473 2.06 -6.70 2.81
CA GLY A 473 2.49 -6.93 4.18
C GLY A 473 2.58 -8.42 4.52
N GLY A 474 1.55 -9.19 4.15
CA GLY A 474 1.52 -10.66 4.32
C GLY A 474 2.64 -11.35 3.54
N ALA A 475 2.80 -10.99 2.26
CA ALA A 475 3.84 -11.57 1.41
C ALA A 475 5.26 -11.34 1.94
N ILE A 476 5.55 -10.16 2.53
CA ILE A 476 6.86 -9.88 3.15
C ILE A 476 7.08 -10.81 4.36
N VAL A 477 6.06 -10.99 5.19
CA VAL A 477 6.14 -11.86 6.37
C VAL A 477 6.34 -13.31 5.97
N ASP A 478 5.62 -13.78 4.94
CA ASP A 478 5.77 -15.14 4.42
C ASP A 478 7.13 -15.39 3.79
N GLU A 479 7.64 -14.44 2.98
CA GLU A 479 8.96 -14.55 2.36
C GLU A 479 10.06 -14.65 3.41
N GLU A 480 9.99 -13.81 4.45
CA GLU A 480 10.94 -13.87 5.56
C GLU A 480 10.86 -15.19 6.32
N TRP A 481 9.65 -15.71 6.57
CA TRP A 481 9.50 -17.03 7.20
C TRP A 481 10.04 -18.16 6.33
N GLY A 482 9.76 -18.15 5.03
CA GLY A 482 10.31 -19.12 4.08
C GLY A 482 11.84 -19.12 4.13
N ARG A 483 12.46 -17.93 4.09
CA ARG A 483 13.92 -17.77 4.22
C ARG A 483 14.46 -18.32 5.55
N ILE A 484 13.78 -18.05 6.66
CA ILE A 484 14.19 -18.50 8.01
C ILE A 484 14.06 -20.01 8.17
N GLU A 485 13.04 -20.63 7.56
CA GLU A 485 12.78 -22.08 7.64
C GLU A 485 13.70 -22.90 6.74
N GLU A 486 14.16 -22.32 5.62
CA GLU A 486 15.15 -22.94 4.73
C GLU A 486 16.59 -22.90 5.27
N ALA A 487 16.90 -21.91 6.13
CA ALA A 487 18.21 -21.72 6.77
C ALA A 487 18.36 -22.56 8.05
#